data_AF-A0A7J9HUU9-F1
#
_entry.id   AF-A0A7J9HUU9-F1
#
_cell.length_a   1.000
_cell.length_b   1.000
_cell.length_c   1.000
_cell.angle_alpha   90.00
_cell.angle_beta   90.00
_cell.angle_gamma   90.00
#
_symmetry.space_group_name_H-M   'P 1'
#
loop_
_entity.id
_entity.type
_entity.pdbx_description
1 polymer ?
#
loop_
_entity_poly.entity_id
_entity_poly.type
_entity_poly.pdbx_seq_one_letter_code
_entity_poly.pdbx_strand_id
1 'polypeptide(L)'
;MFDHCPLLLNTSGEIFLKRSPKFKFEAWWLMEETYEKAIKESWELGTGTVVKKLERLQTDLMAWASMIKIGREGLKARLIKHLDMLTAKERNDNVMAEIIDTKVHLNMKIDKDEMY
;
A
#
# COMPACT_ATOMS: atom_id res chain seq x y z
N MET A 1 -15.45 -39.26 28.12
CA MET A 1 -16.33 -38.14 28.53
C MET A 1 -15.95 -36.98 27.62
N PHE A 2 -16.86 -36.56 26.74
CA PHE A 2 -16.59 -35.52 25.74
C PHE A 2 -16.64 -34.15 26.41
N ASP A 3 -15.50 -33.46 26.50
CA ASP A 3 -15.45 -32.04 26.83
C ASP A 3 -15.85 -31.24 25.58
N HIS A 4 -17.15 -30.96 25.46
CA HIS A 4 -17.65 -29.99 24.49
C HIS A 4 -17.60 -28.60 25.12
N CYS A 5 -16.52 -27.88 24.85
CA CYS A 5 -16.46 -26.44 25.11
C CYS A 5 -17.28 -25.71 24.02
N PRO A 6 -18.35 -24.97 24.35
CA PRO A 6 -19.07 -24.19 23.36
C PRO A 6 -18.24 -22.96 22.99
N LEU A 7 -17.89 -22.82 21.71
CA LEU A 7 -17.34 -21.58 21.19
C LEU A 7 -18.46 -20.54 21.10
N LEU A 8 -18.36 -19.50 21.93
CA LEU A 8 -19.16 -18.28 21.84
C LEU A 8 -18.81 -17.57 20.52
N LEU A 9 -19.58 -17.83 19.47
CA LEU A 9 -19.53 -17.04 18.24
C LEU A 9 -20.29 -15.74 18.48
N ASN A 10 -19.55 -14.64 18.64
CA ASN A 10 -20.14 -13.33 18.57
C ASN A 10 -20.59 -13.06 17.14
N THR A 11 -21.89 -13.17 16.88
CA THR A 11 -22.52 -12.82 15.59
C THR A 11 -22.96 -11.37 15.54
N SER A 12 -22.52 -10.50 16.48
CA SER A 12 -22.63 -9.07 16.27
C SER A 12 -21.74 -8.75 15.08
N GLY A 13 -22.35 -8.57 13.90
CA GLY A 13 -21.65 -8.05 12.74
C GLY A 13 -20.93 -6.79 13.19
N GLU A 14 -19.61 -6.90 13.33
CA GLU A 14 -18.77 -5.77 13.67
C GLU A 14 -18.99 -4.77 12.54
N ILE A 15 -19.84 -3.78 12.81
CA ILE A 15 -19.87 -2.56 12.04
C ILE A 15 -18.47 -2.02 12.27
N PHE A 16 -17.57 -2.31 11.32
CA PHE A 16 -16.26 -1.67 11.25
C PHE A 16 -16.56 -0.18 11.13
N LEU A 17 -16.69 0.48 12.28
CA LEU A 17 -16.69 1.93 12.36
C LEU A 17 -15.36 2.32 11.76
N LYS A 18 -15.42 2.78 10.51
CA LYS A 18 -14.29 3.24 9.72
C LYS A 18 -13.73 4.44 10.49
N ARG A 19 -12.86 4.16 11.46
CA ARG A 19 -12.22 5.17 12.29
C ARG A 19 -11.45 6.02 11.30
N SER A 20 -11.89 7.25 11.05
CA SER A 20 -11.21 8.14 10.12
C SER A 20 -9.75 8.19 10.54
N PRO A 21 -8.81 7.70 9.72
CA PRO A 21 -7.42 7.67 10.11
C PRO A 21 -7.00 9.11 10.39
N LYS A 22 -6.51 9.35 11.61
CA LYS A 22 -5.90 10.63 11.95
C LYS A 22 -4.67 10.79 11.06
N PHE A 23 -4.46 12.00 10.55
CA PHE A 23 -3.27 12.30 9.78
C PHE A 23 -2.01 12.00 10.59
N LYS A 24 -1.11 11.27 9.96
CA LYS A 24 0.22 10.96 10.46
C LYS A 24 1.15 10.95 9.26
N PHE A 25 2.31 11.58 9.42
CA PHE A 25 3.40 11.37 8.48
C PHE A 25 3.96 9.96 8.69
N GLU A 26 4.17 9.24 7.59
CA GLU A 26 4.75 7.91 7.59
C GLU A 26 6.12 7.96 6.91
N ALA A 27 7.11 7.26 7.49
CA ALA A 27 8.49 7.29 6.99
C ALA A 27 8.59 6.79 5.54
N TRP A 28 7.76 5.83 5.15
CA TRP A 28 7.75 5.27 3.79
C TRP A 28 7.38 6.29 2.71
N TRP A 29 6.73 7.42 3.05
CA TRP A 29 6.43 8.48 2.09
C TRP A 29 7.71 9.03 1.44
N LEU A 30 8.82 9.07 2.18
CA LEU A 30 10.12 9.52 1.68
C LEU A 30 10.73 8.59 0.63
N MET A 31 10.24 7.34 0.53
CA MET A 31 10.70 6.35 -0.45
C MET A 31 9.96 6.46 -1.79
N GLU A 32 9.01 7.39 -1.88
CA GLU A 32 8.26 7.69 -3.10
C GLU A 32 8.84 8.91 -3.80
N GLU A 33 9.25 8.74 -5.05
CA GLU A 33 9.83 9.80 -5.88
C GLU A 33 8.87 10.99 -6.07
N THR A 34 7.56 10.74 -5.96
CA THR A 34 6.53 11.76 -6.14
C THR A 34 6.22 12.56 -4.86
N TYR A 35 6.77 12.18 -3.72
CA TYR A 35 6.44 12.79 -2.43
C TYR A 35 6.76 14.29 -2.35
N GLU A 36 8.00 14.67 -2.69
CA GLU A 36 8.42 16.08 -2.64
C GLU A 36 7.60 16.94 -3.58
N LYS A 37 7.30 16.40 -4.77
CA LYS A 37 6.43 17.05 -5.75
C LYS A 37 5.02 17.25 -5.20
N ALA A 38 4.42 16.23 -4.58
CA ALA A 38 3.09 16.32 -3.98
C ALA A 38 3.00 17.39 -2.88
N ILE A 39 4.02 17.52 -2.03
CA ILE A 39 4.10 18.59 -1.04
C ILE A 39 4.13 19.96 -1.71
N LYS A 40 5.05 20.16 -2.67
CA LYS A 40 5.22 21.45 -3.34
C LYS A 40 3.95 21.88 -4.05
N GLU A 41 3.33 20.98 -4.80
CA GLU A 41 2.09 21.27 -5.54
C GLU A 41 0.95 21.64 -4.59
N SER A 42 0.75 20.88 -3.51
CA SER A 42 -0.28 21.20 -2.52
C SER A 42 -0.01 22.54 -1.82
N TRP A 43 1.26 22.81 -1.47
CA TRP A 43 1.66 24.04 -0.81
C TRP A 43 1.49 25.28 -1.68
N GLU A 44 1.91 25.24 -2.94
CA GLU A 44 1.82 26.38 -3.86
C GLU A 44 0.37 26.68 -4.27
N LEU A 45 -0.46 25.64 -4.43
CA LEU A 45 -1.89 25.85 -4.72
C LEU A 45 -2.67 26.37 -3.51
N GLY A 46 -2.15 26.18 -2.29
CA GLY A 46 -2.77 26.66 -1.06
C GLY A 46 -2.84 28.19 -1.03
N THR A 47 -4.00 28.74 -0.65
CA THR A 47 -4.19 30.18 -0.45
C THR A 47 -4.63 30.47 0.98
N GLY A 48 -4.36 31.68 1.46
CA GLY A 48 -4.72 32.12 2.82
C GLY A 48 -3.60 31.91 3.84
N THR A 49 -4.00 31.75 5.11
CA THR A 49 -3.07 31.65 6.23
C THR A 49 -2.30 30.33 6.22
N VAL A 50 -1.15 30.31 6.89
CA VAL A 50 -0.32 29.09 7.04
C VAL A 50 -1.16 27.91 7.57
N VAL A 51 -2.06 28.15 8.53
CA VAL A 51 -2.96 27.11 9.08
C VAL A 51 -3.82 26.49 7.99
N LYS A 52 -4.46 27.31 7.13
CA LYS A 52 -5.27 26.80 6.01
C LYS A 52 -4.45 26.03 4.99
N LYS A 53 -3.21 26.45 4.72
CA LYS A 53 -2.30 25.71 3.83
C LYS A 53 -1.95 24.34 4.43
N LEU A 54 -1.74 24.26 5.73
CA LEU A 54 -1.44 23.00 6.43
C LEU A 54 -2.64 22.03 6.46
N GLU A 55 -3.85 22.53 6.69
CA GLU A 55 -5.08 21.71 6.64
C GLU A 55 -5.30 21.10 5.25
N ARG A 56 -5.06 21.89 4.21
CA ARG A 56 -5.09 21.41 2.82
C ARG A 56 -3.99 20.39 2.56
N LEU A 57 -2.76 20.70 2.94
CA LEU A 57 -1.61 19.79 2.75
C LEU A 57 -1.86 18.43 3.41
N GLN A 58 -2.42 18.41 4.61
CA GLN A 58 -2.84 17.19 5.27
C GLN A 58 -3.81 16.37 4.41
N THR A 59 -4.84 17.01 3.85
CA THR A 59 -5.86 16.33 3.04
C THR A 59 -5.27 15.79 1.73
N ASP A 60 -4.48 16.61 1.05
CA ASP A 60 -3.86 16.26 -0.23
C ASP A 60 -2.85 15.10 -0.05
N LEU A 61 -2.05 15.13 1.03
CA LEU A 61 -1.09 14.05 1.32
C LEU A 61 -1.79 12.74 1.69
N MET A 62 -2.89 12.77 2.44
CA MET A 62 -3.66 11.54 2.73
C MET A 62 -4.25 10.93 1.46
N ALA A 63 -4.76 11.76 0.55
CA ALA A 63 -5.29 11.31 -0.73
C ALA A 63 -4.17 10.72 -1.61
N TRP A 64 -3.05 11.44 -1.74
CA TRP A 64 -1.87 10.97 -2.46
C TRP A 64 -1.35 9.63 -1.91
N ALA A 65 -1.14 9.52 -0.59
CA ALA A 65 -0.65 8.31 0.04
C ALA A 65 -1.59 7.12 -0.20
N SER A 66 -2.91 7.35 -0.16
CA SER A 66 -3.91 6.33 -0.47
C SER A 66 -3.81 5.88 -1.93
N MET A 67 -3.64 6.80 -2.87
CA MET A 67 -3.47 6.46 -4.29
C MET A 67 -2.20 5.65 -4.53
N ILE A 68 -1.08 6.03 -3.92
CA ILE A 68 0.18 5.28 -4.01
C ILE A 68 0.00 3.86 -3.48
N LYS A 69 -0.65 3.71 -2.32
CA LYS A 69 -0.89 2.40 -1.72
C LYS A 69 -1.73 1.49 -2.62
N ILE A 70 -2.83 2.00 -3.18
CA ILE A 70 -3.67 1.28 -4.15
C ILE A 70 -2.84 0.87 -5.38
N GLY A 71 -2.02 1.79 -5.90
CA GLY A 71 -1.13 1.51 -7.04
C GLY A 71 -0.12 0.40 -6.74
N ARG A 72 0.50 0.42 -5.55
CA ARG A 72 1.43 -0.62 -5.09
C ARG A 72 0.75 -1.98 -4.96
N GLU A 73 -0.43 -2.03 -4.32
CA GLU A 73 -1.22 -3.26 -4.18
C GLU A 73 -1.60 -3.84 -5.55
N GLY A 74 -2.06 -3.00 -6.48
CA GLY A 74 -2.39 -3.41 -7.85
C GLY A 74 -1.17 -3.93 -8.63
N LEU A 75 -0.01 -3.28 -8.50
CA LEU A 75 1.22 -3.75 -9.11
C LEU A 75 1.68 -5.09 -8.51
N LYS A 76 1.62 -5.24 -7.18
CA LYS A 76 1.96 -6.49 -6.48
C LYS A 76 1.06 -7.64 -6.95
N ALA A 77 -0.25 -7.41 -7.04
CA ALA A 77 -1.19 -8.40 -7.56
C ALA A 77 -0.89 -8.82 -9.00
N ARG A 78 -0.53 -7.86 -9.87
CA ARG A 78 -0.13 -8.15 -11.26
C ARG A 78 1.16 -8.98 -11.33
N LEU A 79 2.16 -8.65 -10.52
CA LEU A 79 3.43 -9.37 -10.48
C LEU A 79 3.25 -10.79 -9.94
N ILE A 80 2.44 -10.99 -8.89
CA ILE A 80 2.09 -12.32 -8.37
C ILE A 80 1.40 -13.15 -9.47
N LYS A 81 0.39 -12.59 -10.14
CA LYS A 81 -0.29 -13.27 -11.24
C LYS A 81 0.68 -13.61 -12.38
N HIS A 82 1.61 -12.70 -12.70
CA HIS A 82 2.61 -12.96 -13.74
C HIS A 82 3.56 -14.09 -13.34
N LEU A 83 4.00 -14.10 -12.08
CA LEU A 83 4.81 -15.17 -11.53
C LEU A 83 4.08 -16.52 -11.61
N ASP A 84 2.80 -16.59 -11.24
CA ASP A 84 1.99 -17.81 -11.33
C ASP A 84 1.95 -18.34 -12.78
N MET A 85 1.70 -17.46 -13.76
CA MET A 85 1.71 -17.84 -15.18
C MET A 85 3.07 -18.37 -15.65
N LEU A 86 4.17 -17.72 -15.24
CA LEU A 86 5.52 -18.16 -15.59
C LEU A 86 5.85 -19.52 -14.97
N THR A 87 5.43 -19.76 -13.72
CA THR A 87 5.67 -21.04 -13.05
C THR A 87 4.86 -22.20 -13.64
N ALA A 88 3.73 -21.91 -14.30
CA ALA A 88 2.93 -22.90 -15.02
C ALA A 88 3.46 -23.20 -16.44
N LYS A 89 4.34 -22.36 -16.98
CA LYS A 89 4.92 -22.53 -18.32
C LYS A 89 6.03 -23.58 -18.29
N GLU A 90 6.27 -24.22 -19.43
CA GLU A 90 7.40 -25.13 -19.60
C GLU A 90 8.73 -24.44 -19.27
N ARG A 91 9.55 -25.12 -18.49
CA ARG A 91 10.77 -24.55 -17.94
C ARG A 91 11.86 -24.50 -19.01
N ASN A 92 12.27 -23.28 -19.35
CA ASN A 92 13.45 -23.00 -20.17
C ASN A 92 14.22 -21.82 -19.58
N ASP A 93 15.43 -21.57 -20.10
CA ASP A 93 16.33 -20.55 -19.56
C ASP A 93 15.71 -19.14 -19.57
N ASN A 94 14.93 -18.82 -20.61
CA ASN A 94 14.25 -17.53 -20.71
C ASN A 94 13.14 -17.39 -19.63
N VAL A 95 12.33 -18.43 -19.43
CA VAL A 95 11.30 -18.46 -18.38
C VAL A 95 11.93 -18.39 -17.00
N MET A 96 13.06 -19.06 -16.78
CA MET A 96 13.79 -18.98 -15.51
C MET A 96 14.33 -17.57 -15.25
N ALA A 97 14.87 -16.89 -16.26
CA ALA A 97 15.32 -15.51 -16.15
C ALA A 97 14.17 -14.55 -15.79
N GLU A 98 13.02 -14.67 -16.47
CA GLU A 98 11.84 -13.85 -16.19
C GLU A 98 11.27 -14.08 -14.78
N ILE A 99 11.32 -15.32 -14.27
CA ILE A 99 10.92 -15.64 -12.89
C ILE A 99 11.82 -14.94 -11.88
N ILE A 100 13.13 -14.93 -12.11
CA ILE A 100 14.10 -14.27 -11.23
C ILE A 100 13.84 -12.77 -11.20
N ASP A 101 13.72 -12.13 -12.37
CA ASP A 101 13.43 -10.69 -12.47
C ASP A 101 12.13 -10.31 -11.74
N THR A 102 11.06 -11.07 -11.99
CA THR A 102 9.75 -10.86 -11.33
C THR A 102 9.87 -10.97 -9.81
N LYS A 103 10.63 -11.95 -9.30
CA LYS A 103 10.88 -12.12 -7.86
C LYS A 103 11.69 -10.98 -7.27
N VAL A 104 12.75 -10.53 -7.96
CA VAL A 104 13.55 -9.37 -7.53
C VAL A 104 12.66 -8.14 -7.43
N HIS A 105 11.81 -7.89 -8.42
CA HIS A 105 10.87 -6.77 -8.38
C HIS A 105 9.88 -6.89 -7.22
N LEU A 106 9.32 -8.08 -6.97
CA LEU A 106 8.43 -8.31 -5.82
C LEU A 106 9.13 -8.02 -4.49
N ASN A 107 10.37 -8.47 -4.31
CA ASN A 107 11.15 -8.22 -3.09
C ASN A 107 11.39 -6.73 -2.87
N MET A 108 11.80 -5.99 -3.91
CA MET A 108 11.97 -4.53 -3.80
C MET A 108 10.69 -3.80 -3.36
N LYS A 109 9.50 -4.34 -3.68
CA LYS A 109 8.23 -3.77 -3.21
C LYS A 109 7.94 -4.13 -1.76
N ILE A 110 8.28 -5.33 -1.33
CA ILE A 110 8.15 -5.78 0.06
C ILE A 110 9.08 -4.96 0.97
N ASP A 111 10.33 -4.72 0.57
CA ASP A 111 11.28 -3.90 1.35
C ASP A 111 10.74 -2.48 1.60
N LYS A 112 10.03 -1.90 0.61
CA LYS A 112 9.35 -0.59 0.78
C LYS A 112 8.16 -0.64 1.72
N ASP A 113 7.56 -1.82 1.92
CA ASP A 113 6.44 -2.05 2.84
C ASP A 113 6.94 -2.48 4.23
N GLU A 114 8.20 -2.88 4.44
CA GLU A 114 8.73 -3.28 5.75
C GLU A 114 9.29 -2.12 6.59
N MET A 115 9.35 -0.90 6.04
CA MET A 115 9.82 0.32 6.72
C MET A 115 8.83 0.89 7.78
N TYR A 116 8.11 0.02 8.49
CA TYR A 116 7.15 0.38 9.56
C TYR A 116 7.77 0.31 10.97
#